data_AF-C6J3X5-F1
#
_entry.id   AF-C6J3X5-F1
#
_cell.length_a   1.000
_cell.length_b   1.000
_cell.length_c   1.000
_cell.angle_alpha   90.00
_cell.angle_beta   90.00
_cell.angle_gamma   90.00
#
_symmetry.space_group_name_H-M   'P 1'
#
loop_
_entity.id
_entity.type
_entity.pdbx_description
1 polymer ?
#
loop_
_entity_poly.entity_id
_entity_poly.type
_entity_poly.pdbx_seq_one_letter_code
_entity_poly.pdbx_strand_id
1 'polypeptide(L)'
;MKRRMLTWFAAFVLAVSVWPTYTSANHGGPHDGDDEIALAENALSAVLIDADTGTVIYEKKSHEKLPPASITKIMTMLLTMEAIDNGTLKLTDKVTTSEYAASMGGSQIFLEPGETMTVDELLKGVAMASGNDASVALAEKIAGSEKAFVKMMNERAQQLGLKDTHFANCNGLPVADHYSSAYDIAIMSRELLKHEEITKYTGAYQDYLRQGTEKPFWLVNTNKLVRFYSGADGLKTGYTSEAKFCLAATAKRDGLRLIAVVLGEPNTKTRNSEVSAMFDYAFSQYALLPIYQAGETIGKVKVQKGMSAQLELTAAKPLNVLVKKGVKQDSITHKLIAPEKLAAPIKAGQTIGKLVVYQDGRTLTEFELTAPADIDKAGWWTLFKRTAAHLFFVDS
;
A
#
# COMPACT_ATOMS: atom_id res chain seq x y z
N MET A 1 58.55 -45.71 -14.42
CA MET A 1 57.86 -44.54 -15.03
C MET A 1 56.39 -44.88 -15.21
N LYS A 2 55.52 -44.41 -14.32
CA LYS A 2 54.06 -44.65 -14.35
C LYS A 2 53.36 -43.37 -14.85
N ARG A 3 52.61 -43.46 -15.95
CA ARG A 3 51.75 -42.39 -16.49
C ARG A 3 50.40 -42.43 -15.76
N ARG A 4 50.03 -41.31 -15.12
CA ARG A 4 48.73 -41.07 -14.48
C ARG A 4 47.71 -40.63 -15.55
N MET A 5 46.59 -41.35 -15.67
CA MET A 5 45.36 -40.83 -16.27
C MET A 5 44.50 -40.24 -15.14
N LEU A 6 44.13 -38.98 -15.28
CA LEU A 6 43.27 -38.25 -14.36
C LEU A 6 41.89 -38.09 -15.02
N THR A 7 40.93 -38.89 -14.62
CA THR A 7 39.50 -38.75 -14.99
C THR A 7 38.87 -37.63 -14.16
N TRP A 8 38.37 -36.61 -14.84
CA TRP A 8 37.56 -35.53 -14.27
C TRP A 8 36.14 -36.04 -13.98
N PHE A 9 35.71 -35.96 -12.72
CA PHE A 9 34.30 -36.12 -12.33
C PHE A 9 33.70 -34.72 -12.18
N ALA A 10 32.87 -34.30 -13.14
CA ALA A 10 32.05 -33.10 -13.02
C ALA A 10 30.78 -33.47 -12.24
N ALA A 11 30.68 -33.04 -10.98
CA ALA A 11 29.46 -33.13 -10.20
C ALA A 11 28.52 -31.97 -10.58
N PHE A 12 27.42 -32.31 -11.25
CA PHE A 12 26.35 -31.38 -11.59
C PHE A 12 25.52 -31.12 -10.33
N VAL A 13 25.71 -29.96 -9.69
CA VAL A 13 24.85 -29.51 -8.58
C VAL A 13 23.65 -28.81 -9.19
N LEU A 14 22.50 -29.50 -9.20
CA LEU A 14 21.19 -28.93 -9.47
C LEU A 14 20.85 -27.94 -8.34
N ALA A 15 21.02 -26.65 -8.60
CA ALA A 15 20.51 -25.58 -7.76
C ALA A 15 18.99 -25.52 -7.95
N VAL A 16 18.24 -26.19 -7.06
CA VAL A 16 16.80 -25.96 -6.91
C VAL A 16 16.64 -24.61 -6.22
N SER A 17 16.36 -23.58 -6.99
CA SER A 17 15.94 -22.28 -6.49
C SER A 17 14.57 -22.44 -5.83
N VAL A 18 14.56 -22.58 -4.51
CA VAL A 18 13.33 -22.50 -3.72
C VAL A 18 12.92 -21.03 -3.68
N TRP A 19 12.00 -20.63 -4.56
CA TRP A 19 11.31 -19.37 -4.40
C TRP A 19 10.41 -19.46 -3.16
N PRO A 20 10.41 -18.47 -2.27
CA PRO A 20 9.43 -18.42 -1.22
C PRO A 20 8.06 -18.26 -1.88
N THR A 21 7.25 -19.31 -1.82
CA THR A 21 5.83 -19.23 -2.13
C THR A 21 5.21 -18.33 -1.06
N TYR A 22 4.85 -17.11 -1.45
CA TYR A 22 3.90 -16.31 -0.69
C TYR A 22 2.56 -17.06 -0.67
N THR A 23 2.36 -17.89 0.33
CA THR A 23 1.03 -18.33 0.70
C THR A 23 0.33 -17.09 1.24
N SER A 24 -0.58 -16.50 0.44
CA SER A 24 -1.56 -15.55 0.95
C SER A 24 -2.25 -16.21 2.13
N ALA A 25 -1.93 -15.75 3.34
CA ALA A 25 -2.72 -16.07 4.51
C ALA A 25 -4.13 -15.52 4.20
N ASN A 26 -5.09 -16.43 4.14
CA ASN A 26 -6.49 -16.08 4.00
C ASN A 26 -6.88 -15.35 5.29
N HIS A 27 -6.84 -14.01 5.28
CA HIS A 27 -7.24 -13.18 6.40
C HIS A 27 -8.77 -13.20 6.50
N GLY A 28 -9.29 -14.30 7.03
CA GLY A 28 -10.70 -14.43 7.38
C GLY A 28 -11.01 -13.47 8.53
N GLY A 29 -11.70 -12.38 8.23
CA GLY A 29 -12.30 -11.51 9.24
C GLY A 29 -13.35 -12.28 10.07
N PRO A 30 -13.87 -11.67 11.15
CA PRO A 30 -14.88 -12.31 11.98
C PRO A 30 -16.20 -12.43 11.20
N HIS A 31 -16.42 -13.58 10.56
CA HIS A 31 -17.71 -13.99 10.00
C HIS A 31 -18.54 -14.61 11.12
N ASP A 32 -19.51 -13.85 11.63
CA ASP A 32 -20.67 -14.38 12.36
C ASP A 32 -21.86 -13.42 12.13
N GLY A 33 -22.95 -13.98 11.58
CA GLY A 33 -24.31 -13.40 11.52
C GLY A 33 -24.75 -12.86 10.15
N ASP A 34 -25.54 -13.65 9.41
CA ASP A 34 -26.26 -13.28 8.18
C ASP A 34 -27.41 -12.29 8.43
N ASP A 35 -27.11 -11.09 8.94
CA ASP A 35 -27.93 -9.93 8.62
C ASP A 35 -27.30 -9.31 7.37
N GLU A 36 -27.98 -9.43 6.23
CA GLU A 36 -27.49 -8.92 4.95
C GLU A 36 -27.29 -7.40 5.06
N ILE A 37 -26.06 -6.97 5.33
CA ILE A 37 -25.74 -5.56 5.52
C ILE A 37 -25.93 -4.86 4.16
N ALA A 38 -26.99 -4.06 4.06
CA ALA A 38 -27.31 -3.23 2.90
C ALA A 38 -26.36 -2.03 2.79
N LEU A 39 -25.12 -2.28 2.39
CA LEU A 39 -24.16 -1.27 1.96
C LEU A 39 -24.00 -1.33 0.44
N ALA A 40 -23.67 -0.19 -0.17
CA ALA A 40 -23.33 -0.09 -1.59
C ALA A 40 -24.33 -0.80 -2.54
N GLU A 41 -25.64 -0.67 -2.28
CA GLU A 41 -26.69 -1.41 -2.98
C GLU A 41 -26.70 -1.11 -4.49
N ASN A 42 -26.41 0.14 -4.86
CA ASN A 42 -26.47 0.61 -6.23
C ASN A 42 -25.14 0.42 -7.00
N ALA A 43 -24.02 0.25 -6.29
CA ALA A 43 -22.75 -0.08 -6.91
C ALA A 43 -22.79 -1.46 -7.62
N LEU A 44 -22.10 -1.58 -8.75
CA LEU A 44 -21.88 -2.88 -9.41
C LEU A 44 -20.91 -3.74 -8.59
N SER A 45 -19.87 -3.11 -8.06
CA SER A 45 -18.84 -3.72 -7.23
C SER A 45 -18.41 -2.76 -6.13
N ALA A 46 -18.12 -3.28 -4.94
CA ALA A 46 -17.67 -2.49 -3.81
C ALA A 46 -16.75 -3.27 -2.85
N VAL A 47 -15.91 -2.54 -2.12
CA VAL A 47 -15.14 -3.09 -0.99
C VAL A 47 -14.89 -2.00 0.05
N LEU A 48 -14.87 -2.39 1.33
CA LEU A 48 -14.45 -1.57 2.46
C LEU A 48 -13.36 -2.32 3.21
N ILE A 49 -12.19 -1.71 3.38
CA ILE A 49 -11.07 -2.31 4.10
C ILE A 49 -10.52 -1.38 5.18
N ASP A 50 -9.92 -1.99 6.20
CA ASP A 50 -8.95 -1.29 7.04
C ASP A 50 -7.62 -1.13 6.29
N ALA A 51 -7.11 0.09 6.24
CA ALA A 51 -5.90 0.42 5.50
C ALA A 51 -4.63 -0.09 6.17
N ASP A 52 -4.62 -0.32 7.49
CA ASP A 52 -3.39 -0.74 8.18
C ASP A 52 -3.18 -2.25 8.05
N THR A 53 -4.23 -3.05 8.26
CA THR A 53 -4.15 -4.52 8.20
C THR A 53 -4.54 -5.11 6.85
N GLY A 54 -5.28 -4.36 6.03
CA GLY A 54 -5.89 -4.89 4.80
C GLY A 54 -7.10 -5.79 5.04
N THR A 55 -7.60 -5.87 6.28
CA THR A 55 -8.80 -6.66 6.62
C THR A 55 -10.00 -6.15 5.83
N VAL A 56 -10.70 -7.04 5.14
CA VAL A 56 -11.95 -6.74 4.44
C VAL A 56 -13.08 -6.69 5.47
N ILE A 57 -13.75 -5.54 5.55
CA ILE A 57 -14.90 -5.29 6.43
C ILE A 57 -16.20 -5.58 5.69
N TYR A 58 -16.26 -5.21 4.41
CA TYR A 58 -17.40 -5.45 3.54
C TYR A 58 -16.92 -5.63 2.10
N GLU A 59 -17.57 -6.52 1.35
CA GLU A 59 -17.33 -6.68 -0.07
C GLU A 59 -18.59 -7.07 -0.85
N LYS A 60 -18.66 -6.60 -2.09
CA LYS A 60 -19.69 -6.95 -3.07
C LYS A 60 -19.02 -7.09 -4.43
N LYS A 61 -18.95 -8.32 -4.93
CA LYS A 61 -18.30 -8.65 -6.22
C LYS A 61 -16.95 -7.94 -6.38
N SER A 62 -16.16 -7.91 -5.31
CA SER A 62 -14.97 -7.06 -5.17
C SER A 62 -13.88 -7.37 -6.22
N HIS A 63 -13.88 -8.59 -6.75
CA HIS A 63 -12.98 -9.09 -7.80
C HIS A 63 -13.56 -8.98 -9.23
N GLU A 64 -14.74 -8.39 -9.41
CA GLU A 64 -15.31 -8.19 -10.75
C GLU A 64 -14.48 -7.18 -11.56
N LYS A 65 -14.09 -7.57 -12.77
CA LYS A 65 -13.30 -6.74 -13.69
C LYS A 65 -14.18 -5.71 -14.35
N LEU A 66 -13.99 -4.45 -13.98
CA LEU A 66 -14.76 -3.31 -14.47
C LEU A 66 -13.82 -2.21 -14.99
N PRO A 67 -14.29 -1.37 -15.92
CA PRO A 67 -13.50 -0.22 -16.36
C PRO A 67 -13.28 0.77 -15.19
N PRO A 68 -12.03 1.10 -14.82
CA PRO A 68 -11.73 1.95 -13.66
C PRO A 68 -11.97 3.44 -13.90
N ALA A 69 -12.09 3.88 -15.16
CA ALA A 69 -12.08 5.31 -15.52
C ALA A 69 -10.88 6.03 -14.86
N SER A 70 -11.04 7.30 -14.47
CA SER A 70 -9.97 8.08 -13.81
C SER A 70 -9.47 7.52 -12.46
N ILE A 71 -10.04 6.43 -11.92
CA ILE A 71 -9.44 5.72 -10.77
C ILE A 71 -8.07 5.16 -11.13
N THR A 72 -7.80 4.89 -12.42
CA THR A 72 -6.47 4.54 -12.95
C THR A 72 -5.35 5.45 -12.47
N LYS A 73 -5.66 6.74 -12.26
CA LYS A 73 -4.68 7.74 -11.81
C LYS A 73 -4.15 7.49 -10.40
N ILE A 74 -4.75 6.58 -9.63
CA ILE A 74 -4.16 6.11 -8.36
C ILE A 74 -2.82 5.41 -8.64
N MET A 75 -2.72 4.56 -9.67
CA MET A 75 -1.44 3.96 -10.06
C MET A 75 -0.45 5.02 -10.56
N THR A 76 -0.93 6.00 -11.32
CA THR A 76 -0.10 7.12 -11.81
C THR A 76 0.47 7.94 -10.65
N MET A 77 -0.37 8.26 -9.64
CA MET A 77 0.09 8.93 -8.43
C MET A 77 1.05 8.04 -7.62
N LEU A 78 0.78 6.73 -7.50
CA LEU A 78 1.66 5.79 -6.80
C LEU A 78 3.06 5.77 -7.40
N LEU A 79 3.19 5.54 -8.70
CA LEU A 79 4.50 5.55 -9.36
C LEU A 79 5.19 6.92 -9.30
N THR A 80 4.42 8.01 -9.31
CA THR A 80 4.97 9.36 -9.12
C THR A 80 5.53 9.55 -7.71
N MET A 81 4.79 9.13 -6.68
CA MET A 81 5.25 9.21 -5.29
C MET A 81 6.44 8.29 -5.02
N GLU A 82 6.45 7.08 -5.58
CA GLU A 82 7.61 6.17 -5.48
C GLU A 82 8.86 6.76 -6.13
N ALA A 83 8.72 7.44 -7.28
CA ALA A 83 9.81 8.16 -7.93
C ALA A 83 10.31 9.36 -7.10
N ILE A 84 9.42 9.99 -6.32
CA ILE A 84 9.80 11.07 -5.40
C ILE A 84 10.57 10.50 -4.20
N ASP A 85 10.03 9.46 -3.56
CA ASP A 85 10.60 8.85 -2.36
C ASP A 85 11.98 8.23 -2.61
N ASN A 86 12.18 7.66 -3.79
CA ASN A 86 13.48 7.09 -4.20
C ASN A 86 14.47 8.15 -4.73
N GLY A 87 14.06 9.41 -4.83
CA GLY A 87 14.89 10.53 -5.26
C GLY A 87 15.16 10.63 -6.76
N THR A 88 14.50 9.82 -7.60
CA THR A 88 14.62 9.90 -9.07
C THR A 88 13.78 11.02 -9.68
N LEU A 89 12.81 11.54 -8.92
CA LEU A 89 11.98 12.69 -9.26
C LEU A 89 11.93 13.66 -8.07
N LYS A 90 11.89 14.95 -8.31
CA LYS A 90 11.67 15.96 -7.26
C LYS A 90 10.41 16.75 -7.55
N LEU A 91 9.70 17.16 -6.50
CA LEU A 91 8.53 18.05 -6.61
C LEU A 91 8.83 19.35 -7.38
N THR A 92 10.08 19.83 -7.31
CA THR A 92 10.54 21.05 -8.00
C THR A 92 10.98 20.81 -9.44
N ASP A 93 11.10 19.56 -9.88
CA ASP A 93 11.52 19.26 -11.24
C ASP A 93 10.52 19.82 -12.24
N LYS A 94 11.07 20.40 -13.30
CA LYS A 94 10.29 20.93 -14.41
C LYS A 94 9.93 19.82 -15.40
N VAL A 95 8.68 19.85 -15.84
CA VAL A 95 8.09 18.96 -16.83
C VAL A 95 7.57 19.80 -17.98
N THR A 96 8.14 19.62 -19.16
CA THR A 96 7.71 20.28 -20.39
C THR A 96 6.65 19.41 -21.06
N THR A 97 5.50 20.02 -21.34
CA THR A 97 4.35 19.35 -21.94
C THR A 97 4.63 19.01 -23.40
N SER A 98 4.47 17.74 -23.77
CA SER A 98 4.53 17.30 -25.16
C SER A 98 3.25 17.64 -25.92
N GLU A 99 3.31 17.63 -27.26
CA GLU A 99 2.09 17.72 -28.09
C GLU A 99 1.11 16.59 -27.76
N TYR A 100 1.60 15.39 -27.47
CA TYR A 100 0.77 14.25 -27.12
C TYR A 100 0.02 14.48 -25.79
N ALA A 101 0.71 14.90 -24.74
CA ALA A 101 0.09 15.23 -23.46
C ALA A 101 -0.96 16.36 -23.60
N ALA A 102 -0.64 17.41 -24.35
CA ALA A 102 -1.57 18.52 -24.61
C ALA A 102 -2.79 18.09 -25.45
N SER A 103 -2.66 17.07 -26.30
CA SER A 103 -3.73 16.56 -27.16
C SER A 103 -4.79 15.72 -26.44
N MET A 104 -4.56 15.40 -25.16
CA MET A 104 -5.51 14.61 -24.37
C MET A 104 -6.90 15.26 -24.36
N GLY A 105 -7.95 14.45 -24.29
CA GLY A 105 -9.32 14.93 -24.08
C GLY A 105 -9.82 14.65 -22.66
N GLY A 106 -11.09 14.91 -22.39
CA GLY A 106 -11.71 14.64 -21.09
C GLY A 106 -11.35 15.69 -20.02
N SER A 107 -11.12 15.25 -18.78
CA SER A 107 -10.68 16.16 -17.71
C SER A 107 -9.24 16.61 -17.94
N GLN A 108 -9.00 17.92 -17.95
CA GLN A 108 -7.71 18.52 -18.27
C GLN A 108 -7.44 19.72 -17.38
N ILE A 109 -6.16 20.06 -17.23
CA ILE A 109 -5.73 21.39 -16.75
C ILE A 109 -5.36 22.32 -17.91
N PHE A 110 -5.58 21.86 -19.15
CA PHE A 110 -5.35 22.56 -20.41
C PHE A 110 -3.89 22.97 -20.56
N LEU A 111 -2.99 21.99 -20.48
CA LEU A 111 -1.57 22.21 -20.79
C LEU A 111 -1.38 22.57 -22.27
N GLU A 112 -0.54 23.56 -22.56
CA GLU A 112 -0.13 23.92 -23.93
C GLU A 112 1.18 23.20 -24.31
N PRO A 113 1.40 22.81 -25.58
CA PRO A 113 2.68 22.24 -26.00
C PRO A 113 3.85 23.17 -25.68
N GLY A 114 4.90 22.64 -25.04
CA GLY A 114 6.05 23.41 -24.58
C GLY A 114 5.85 24.14 -23.24
N GLU A 115 4.61 24.22 -22.72
CA GLU A 115 4.35 24.74 -21.37
C GLU A 115 5.11 23.90 -20.34
N THR A 116 5.71 24.56 -19.35
CA THR A 116 6.49 23.89 -18.33
C THR A 116 5.92 24.13 -16.93
N MET A 117 5.56 23.05 -16.25
CA MET A 117 5.07 23.06 -14.85
C MET A 117 6.00 22.23 -13.96
N THR A 118 5.92 22.43 -12.65
CA THR A 118 6.61 21.53 -11.70
C THR A 118 5.86 20.21 -11.53
N VAL A 119 6.55 19.18 -11.05
CA VAL A 119 5.92 17.92 -10.63
C VAL A 119 4.84 18.17 -9.57
N ASP A 120 5.08 19.07 -8.61
CA ASP A 120 4.09 19.46 -7.59
C ASP A 120 2.79 19.99 -8.24
N GLU A 121 2.91 20.89 -9.21
CA GLU A 121 1.77 21.47 -9.91
C GLU A 121 1.00 20.43 -10.74
N LEU A 122 1.71 19.55 -11.44
CA LEU A 122 1.07 18.47 -12.20
C LEU A 122 0.38 17.48 -11.27
N LEU A 123 0.98 17.14 -10.13
CA LEU A 123 0.39 16.23 -9.15
C LEU A 123 -0.93 16.81 -8.57
N LYS A 124 -0.99 18.12 -8.31
CA LYS A 124 -2.26 18.82 -7.97
C LYS A 124 -3.29 18.66 -9.08
N GLY A 125 -2.89 18.86 -10.34
CA GLY A 125 -3.77 18.69 -11.50
C GLY A 125 -4.35 17.28 -11.62
N VAL A 126 -3.51 16.25 -11.41
CA VAL A 126 -3.92 14.83 -11.42
C VAL A 126 -4.85 14.51 -10.25
N ALA A 127 -4.49 14.90 -9.02
CA ALA A 127 -5.23 14.55 -7.83
C ALA A 127 -6.59 15.26 -7.75
N MET A 128 -6.64 16.57 -8.02
CA MET A 128 -7.82 17.39 -7.77
C MET A 128 -8.74 17.48 -8.99
N ALA A 129 -8.19 17.90 -10.13
CA ALA A 129 -8.94 18.12 -11.38
C ALA A 129 -8.97 16.87 -12.27
N SER A 130 -8.28 15.80 -11.89
CA SER A 130 -8.21 14.56 -12.68
C SER A 130 -7.62 14.78 -14.08
N GLY A 131 -6.68 15.71 -14.24
CA GLY A 131 -6.09 16.10 -15.52
C GLY A 131 -5.41 14.94 -16.25
N ASN A 132 -5.92 14.62 -17.44
CA ASN A 132 -5.38 13.58 -18.32
C ASN A 132 -4.05 14.02 -18.94
N ASP A 133 -3.99 15.28 -19.38
CA ASP A 133 -2.78 15.96 -19.86
C ASP A 133 -1.66 15.93 -18.82
N ALA A 134 -1.96 16.28 -17.56
CA ALA A 134 -1.01 16.21 -16.46
C ALA A 134 -0.55 14.77 -16.17
N SER A 135 -1.44 13.78 -16.30
CA SER A 135 -1.11 12.37 -16.10
C SER A 135 -0.13 11.87 -17.16
N VAL A 136 -0.35 12.24 -18.43
CA VAL A 136 0.55 11.88 -19.54
C VAL A 136 1.89 12.61 -19.42
N ALA A 137 1.89 13.90 -19.08
CA ALA A 137 3.13 14.67 -18.89
C ALA A 137 4.01 14.07 -17.77
N LEU A 138 3.42 13.66 -16.64
CA LEU A 138 4.14 12.95 -15.58
C LEU A 138 4.63 11.57 -16.03
N ALA A 139 3.81 10.82 -16.76
CA ALA A 139 4.19 9.52 -17.30
C ALA A 139 5.40 9.61 -18.24
N GLU A 140 5.39 10.59 -19.14
CA GLU A 140 6.50 10.88 -20.05
C GLU A 140 7.76 11.34 -19.30
N LYS A 141 7.60 12.18 -18.26
CA LYS A 141 8.73 12.60 -17.42
C LYS A 141 9.41 11.42 -16.73
N ILE A 142 8.63 10.48 -16.21
CA ILE A 142 9.13 9.36 -15.40
C ILE A 142 9.72 8.26 -16.29
N ALA A 143 9.04 7.90 -17.38
CA ALA A 143 9.37 6.72 -18.18
C ALA A 143 9.87 7.03 -19.60
N GLY A 144 9.92 8.31 -19.99
CA GLY A 144 10.26 8.77 -21.34
C GLY A 144 9.11 8.67 -22.36
N SER A 145 8.06 7.89 -22.08
CA SER A 145 6.84 7.80 -22.89
C SER A 145 5.67 7.22 -22.08
N GLU A 146 4.42 7.53 -22.44
CA GLU A 146 3.25 6.88 -21.82
C GLU A 146 3.31 5.35 -21.96
N LYS A 147 3.73 4.83 -23.12
CA LYS A 147 3.83 3.38 -23.35
C LYS A 147 4.79 2.71 -22.36
N ALA A 148 5.95 3.31 -22.10
CA ALA A 148 6.89 2.80 -21.12
C ALA A 148 6.33 2.90 -19.69
N PHE A 149 5.60 3.99 -19.39
CA PHE A 149 4.94 4.15 -18.10
C PHE A 149 3.85 3.11 -17.86
N VAL A 150 3.02 2.80 -18.86
CA VAL A 150 1.99 1.75 -18.79
C VAL A 150 2.62 0.38 -18.51
N LYS A 151 3.80 0.09 -19.07
CA LYS A 151 4.56 -1.12 -18.72
C LYS A 151 4.94 -1.13 -17.24
N MET A 152 5.41 0.00 -16.69
CA MET A 152 5.69 0.14 -15.25
C MET A 152 4.43 -0.03 -14.41
N MET A 153 3.28 0.51 -14.84
CA MET A 153 1.99 0.36 -14.14
C MET A 153 1.60 -1.12 -14.01
N ASN A 154 1.73 -1.90 -15.09
CA ASN A 154 1.40 -3.32 -15.08
C ASN A 154 2.45 -4.16 -14.32
N GLU A 155 3.73 -3.82 -14.39
CA GLU A 155 4.77 -4.44 -13.55
C GLU A 155 4.49 -4.20 -12.06
N ARG A 156 4.11 -2.97 -11.70
CA ARG A 156 3.76 -2.64 -10.32
C ARG A 156 2.48 -3.33 -9.87
N ALA A 157 1.47 -3.45 -10.73
CA ALA A 157 0.28 -4.25 -10.46
C ALA A 157 0.62 -5.71 -10.12
N GLN A 158 1.53 -6.34 -10.88
CA GLN A 158 2.00 -7.70 -10.58
C GLN A 158 2.75 -7.78 -9.25
N GLN A 159 3.63 -6.82 -8.95
CA GLN A 159 4.37 -6.77 -7.68
C GLN A 159 3.44 -6.60 -6.47
N LEU A 160 2.33 -5.89 -6.64
CA LEU A 160 1.29 -5.72 -5.62
C LEU A 160 0.31 -6.90 -5.56
N GLY A 161 0.42 -7.86 -6.48
CA GLY A 161 -0.47 -9.02 -6.55
C GLY A 161 -1.88 -8.69 -7.02
N LEU A 162 -2.06 -7.62 -7.80
CA LEU A 162 -3.35 -7.20 -8.38
C LEU A 162 -3.73 -8.15 -9.51
N LYS A 163 -4.60 -9.13 -9.24
CA LYS A 163 -4.92 -10.22 -10.16
C LYS A 163 -5.98 -9.85 -11.20
N ASP A 164 -6.73 -8.80 -10.92
CA ASP A 164 -7.90 -8.39 -11.67
C ASP A 164 -7.71 -7.00 -12.31
N THR A 165 -6.44 -6.62 -12.56
CA THR A 165 -6.07 -5.30 -13.06
C THR A 165 -5.15 -5.39 -14.28
N HIS A 166 -5.48 -4.61 -15.31
CA HIS A 166 -4.61 -4.35 -16.46
C HIS A 166 -4.80 -2.90 -16.94
N PHE A 167 -3.68 -2.20 -17.11
CA PHE A 167 -3.64 -0.83 -17.60
C PHE A 167 -3.22 -0.78 -19.06
N ALA A 168 -3.99 -0.06 -19.87
CA ALA A 168 -3.66 0.27 -21.26
C ALA A 168 -3.27 1.75 -21.50
N ASN A 169 -3.46 2.62 -20.50
CA ASN A 169 -3.07 4.03 -20.50
C ASN A 169 -2.89 4.53 -19.05
N CYS A 170 -2.34 5.73 -18.85
CA CYS A 170 -2.08 6.26 -17.49
C CYS A 170 -3.21 7.13 -16.92
N ASN A 171 -4.28 7.33 -17.68
CA ASN A 171 -5.32 8.31 -17.36
C ASN A 171 -6.72 7.69 -17.21
N GLY A 172 -6.96 6.47 -17.69
CA GLY A 172 -8.24 5.79 -17.60
C GLY A 172 -9.29 6.25 -18.63
N LEU A 173 -8.88 6.88 -19.72
CA LEU A 173 -9.76 7.05 -20.89
C LEU A 173 -10.19 5.67 -21.43
N PRO A 174 -11.44 5.51 -21.91
CA PRO A 174 -11.92 4.24 -22.43
C PRO A 174 -11.04 3.70 -23.56
N VAL A 175 -10.56 2.48 -23.37
CA VAL A 175 -9.79 1.72 -24.36
C VAL A 175 -9.98 0.24 -24.06
N ALA A 176 -9.88 -0.60 -25.10
CA ALA A 176 -9.94 -2.04 -24.92
C ALA A 176 -8.85 -2.53 -23.97
N ASP A 177 -9.14 -3.63 -23.26
CA ASP A 177 -8.20 -4.25 -22.33
C ASP A 177 -7.73 -3.28 -21.23
N HIS A 178 -8.64 -2.49 -20.66
CA HIS A 178 -8.35 -1.58 -19.55
C HIS A 178 -9.36 -1.79 -18.42
N TYR A 179 -8.96 -2.51 -17.38
CA TYR A 179 -9.87 -2.92 -16.31
C TYR A 179 -9.14 -3.01 -14.96
N SER A 180 -9.92 -2.96 -13.89
CA SER A 180 -9.49 -3.24 -12.53
C SER A 180 -10.66 -3.82 -11.73
N SER A 181 -10.47 -4.09 -10.45
CA SER A 181 -11.52 -4.54 -9.53
C SER A 181 -11.57 -3.64 -8.29
N ALA A 182 -12.70 -3.64 -7.56
CA ALA A 182 -12.80 -2.83 -6.35
C ALA A 182 -11.73 -3.24 -5.31
N TYR A 183 -11.47 -4.55 -5.19
CA TYR A 183 -10.42 -5.09 -4.33
C TYR A 183 -9.04 -4.57 -4.73
N ASP A 184 -8.64 -4.74 -6.00
CA ASP A 184 -7.32 -4.33 -6.47
C ASP A 184 -7.10 -2.81 -6.32
N ILE A 185 -8.14 -2.02 -6.59
CA ILE A 185 -8.11 -0.57 -6.36
C ILE A 185 -7.90 -0.26 -4.88
N ALA A 186 -8.51 -1.00 -3.96
CA ALA A 186 -8.31 -0.80 -2.53
C ALA A 186 -6.88 -1.17 -2.10
N ILE A 187 -6.31 -2.25 -2.63
CA ILE A 187 -4.90 -2.63 -2.40
C ILE A 187 -3.95 -1.53 -2.92
N MET A 188 -4.16 -1.07 -4.15
CA MET A 188 -3.36 -0.01 -4.76
C MET A 188 -3.50 1.32 -3.99
N SER A 189 -4.71 1.65 -3.52
CA SER A 189 -4.94 2.83 -2.68
C SER A 189 -4.23 2.73 -1.34
N ARG A 190 -4.20 1.53 -0.74
CA ARG A 190 -3.46 1.26 0.50
C ARG A 190 -1.96 1.46 0.30
N GLU A 191 -1.42 1.01 -0.84
CA GLU A 191 -0.02 1.25 -1.18
C GLU A 191 0.26 2.75 -1.35
N LEU A 192 -0.59 3.47 -2.08
CA LEU A 192 -0.46 4.92 -2.27
C LEU A 192 -0.46 5.68 -0.93
N LEU A 193 -1.27 5.26 0.03
CA LEU A 193 -1.37 5.91 1.35
C LEU A 193 -0.14 5.69 2.25
N LYS A 194 0.81 4.83 1.87
CA LYS A 194 2.12 4.76 2.54
C LYS A 194 2.97 5.99 2.28
N HIS A 195 2.68 6.73 1.21
CA HIS A 195 3.34 7.98 0.87
C HIS A 195 2.58 9.15 1.52
N GLU A 196 2.92 9.49 2.77
CA GLU A 196 2.10 10.36 3.64
C GLU A 196 1.69 11.70 2.98
N GLU A 197 2.58 12.28 2.17
CA GLU A 197 2.36 13.53 1.45
C GLU A 197 1.21 13.47 0.42
N ILE A 198 0.76 12.29 -0.02
CA ILE A 198 -0.29 12.21 -1.06
C ILE A 198 -1.60 12.84 -0.60
N THR A 199 -1.90 12.76 0.70
CA THR A 199 -3.14 13.27 1.28
C THR A 199 -3.21 14.80 1.27
N LYS A 200 -2.06 15.48 1.18
CA LYS A 200 -1.98 16.93 0.92
C LYS A 200 -2.64 17.32 -0.41
N TYR A 201 -2.52 16.47 -1.43
CA TYR A 201 -3.12 16.70 -2.74
C TYR A 201 -4.55 16.17 -2.80
N THR A 202 -4.76 14.90 -2.39
CA THR A 202 -6.08 14.26 -2.53
C THR A 202 -7.10 14.77 -1.51
N GLY A 203 -6.66 15.28 -0.36
CA GLY A 203 -7.51 15.82 0.71
C GLY A 203 -7.83 17.31 0.57
N ALA A 204 -7.09 18.05 -0.27
CA ALA A 204 -7.40 19.44 -0.54
C ALA A 204 -8.72 19.56 -1.31
N TYR A 205 -9.61 20.47 -0.89
CA TYR A 205 -10.87 20.71 -1.59
C TYR A 205 -10.68 21.55 -2.87
N GLN A 206 -9.81 22.55 -2.79
CA GLN A 206 -9.53 23.47 -3.89
C GLN A 206 -8.10 24.01 -3.80
N ASP A 207 -7.54 24.37 -4.94
CA ASP A 207 -6.24 25.01 -5.06
C ASP A 207 -6.19 25.78 -6.40
N TYR A 208 -5.05 26.36 -6.76
CA TYR A 208 -4.84 27.04 -8.02
C TYR A 208 -3.56 26.57 -8.72
N LEU A 209 -3.61 26.55 -10.04
CA LEU A 209 -2.43 26.49 -10.90
C LEU A 209 -2.23 27.84 -11.58
N ARG A 210 -1.00 28.10 -12.03
CA ARG A 210 -0.66 29.31 -12.81
C ARG A 210 -1.05 30.60 -12.08
N GLN A 211 -1.04 30.58 -10.75
CA GLN A 211 -1.40 31.73 -9.94
C GLN A 211 -0.39 32.87 -10.16
N GLY A 212 -0.88 34.09 -10.33
CA GLY A 212 -0.04 35.26 -10.62
C GLY A 212 0.38 35.38 -12.10
N THR A 213 -0.12 34.50 -12.98
CA THR A 213 -0.01 34.65 -14.43
C THR A 213 -1.29 35.25 -15.02
N GLU A 214 -1.32 35.51 -16.33
CA GLU A 214 -2.52 35.97 -17.04
C GLU A 214 -3.61 34.88 -17.16
N LYS A 215 -3.27 33.60 -16.91
CA LYS A 215 -4.18 32.45 -17.05
C LYS A 215 -4.26 31.61 -15.75
N PRO A 216 -4.71 32.19 -14.61
CA PRO A 216 -4.89 31.40 -13.40
C PRO A 216 -5.94 30.32 -13.61
N PHE A 217 -5.69 29.12 -13.08
CA PHE A 217 -6.59 27.99 -13.24
C PHE A 217 -7.03 27.46 -11.88
N TRP A 218 -8.32 27.54 -11.60
CA TRP A 218 -8.89 27.09 -10.34
C TRP A 218 -9.10 25.56 -10.35
N LEU A 219 -8.44 24.88 -9.41
CA LEU A 219 -8.63 23.45 -9.18
C LEU A 219 -9.73 23.25 -8.14
N VAL A 220 -10.66 22.37 -8.46
CA VAL A 220 -11.67 21.91 -7.52
C VAL A 220 -11.65 20.41 -7.49
N ASN A 221 -11.51 19.84 -6.29
CA ASN A 221 -11.50 18.40 -6.11
C ASN A 221 -12.82 17.79 -6.55
N THR A 222 -12.71 16.79 -7.42
CA THR A 222 -13.81 15.97 -7.91
C THR A 222 -14.44 15.13 -6.80
N ASN A 223 -13.65 14.71 -5.80
CA ASN A 223 -14.15 14.08 -4.59
C ASN A 223 -14.65 15.15 -3.62
N LYS A 224 -15.98 15.26 -3.49
CA LYS A 224 -16.60 16.23 -2.56
C LYS A 224 -16.54 15.79 -1.11
N LEU A 225 -16.29 14.50 -0.82
CA LEU A 225 -16.26 14.00 0.55
C LEU A 225 -15.14 14.66 1.37
N VAL A 226 -14.04 15.05 0.76
CA VAL A 226 -12.91 15.73 1.46
C VAL A 226 -13.31 17.05 2.12
N ARG A 227 -14.43 17.65 1.70
CA ARG A 227 -15.00 18.85 2.31
C ARG A 227 -16.16 18.55 3.25
N PHE A 228 -16.93 17.51 2.97
CA PHE A 228 -18.25 17.31 3.60
C PHE A 228 -18.34 16.08 4.50
N TYR A 229 -17.32 15.21 4.52
CA TYR A 229 -17.26 14.03 5.38
C TYR A 229 -16.08 14.15 6.34
N SER A 230 -16.36 14.13 7.63
CA SER A 230 -15.33 14.28 8.66
C SER A 230 -14.30 13.14 8.58
N GLY A 231 -13.02 13.52 8.51
CA GLY A 231 -11.89 12.60 8.39
C GLY A 231 -11.56 12.15 6.97
N ALA A 232 -12.34 12.53 5.95
CA ALA A 232 -12.02 12.18 4.56
C ALA A 232 -10.84 13.00 4.00
N ASP A 233 -9.88 12.31 3.40
CA ASP A 233 -8.63 12.90 2.90
C ASP A 233 -8.22 12.39 1.50
N GLY A 234 -9.16 11.80 0.76
CA GLY A 234 -8.90 11.28 -0.59
C GLY A 234 -9.92 10.23 -1.04
N LEU A 235 -9.64 9.45 -2.09
CA LEU A 235 -8.47 9.53 -2.97
C LEU A 235 -8.86 10.03 -4.36
N LYS A 236 -9.74 9.31 -5.06
CA LYS A 236 -9.96 9.55 -6.48
C LYS A 236 -11.37 9.16 -6.93
N THR A 237 -11.98 10.01 -7.74
CA THR A 237 -13.21 9.69 -8.49
C THR A 237 -12.89 9.23 -9.91
N GLY A 238 -13.82 8.48 -10.51
CA GLY A 238 -13.81 8.12 -11.93
C GLY A 238 -15.21 8.25 -12.54
N TYR A 239 -15.27 8.68 -13.80
CA TYR A 239 -16.50 8.63 -14.58
C TYR A 239 -16.21 8.48 -16.07
N THR A 240 -16.88 7.52 -16.69
CA THR A 240 -17.11 7.42 -18.15
C THR A 240 -18.52 6.89 -18.37
N SER A 241 -19.05 6.98 -19.59
CA SER A 241 -20.36 6.40 -19.91
C SER A 241 -20.43 4.90 -19.66
N GLU A 242 -19.28 4.21 -19.81
CA GLU A 242 -19.11 2.77 -19.61
C GLU A 242 -18.97 2.43 -18.12
N ALA A 243 -18.04 3.10 -17.40
CA ALA A 243 -17.75 2.82 -16.00
C ALA A 243 -18.79 3.35 -15.01
N LYS A 244 -19.65 4.27 -15.45
CA LYS A 244 -20.54 5.06 -14.58
C LYS A 244 -19.73 5.76 -13.49
N PHE A 245 -20.30 5.98 -12.31
CA PHE A 245 -19.67 6.78 -11.26
C PHE A 245 -18.87 5.88 -10.32
N CYS A 246 -17.56 6.09 -10.26
CA CYS A 246 -16.63 5.34 -9.41
C CYS A 246 -16.00 6.26 -8.36
N LEU A 247 -15.67 5.71 -7.20
CA LEU A 247 -14.94 6.41 -6.15
C LEU A 247 -14.11 5.42 -5.33
N ALA A 248 -12.82 5.71 -5.19
CA ALA A 248 -11.98 5.20 -4.13
C ALA A 248 -11.76 6.33 -3.11
N ALA A 249 -12.30 6.16 -1.92
CA ALA A 249 -12.24 7.15 -0.85
C ALA A 249 -11.43 6.62 0.32
N THR A 250 -10.83 7.54 1.08
CA THR A 250 -10.19 7.26 2.36
C THR A 250 -10.73 8.21 3.42
N ALA A 251 -10.89 7.69 4.63
CA ALA A 251 -11.15 8.50 5.81
C ALA A 251 -10.40 7.95 7.04
N LYS A 252 -9.95 8.84 7.92
CA LYS A 252 -9.27 8.48 9.18
C LYS A 252 -9.95 9.14 10.38
N ARG A 253 -10.27 8.34 11.40
CA ARG A 253 -10.78 8.79 12.72
C ARG A 253 -10.17 7.91 13.81
N ASP A 254 -9.73 8.52 14.93
CA ASP A 254 -9.22 7.80 16.10
C ASP A 254 -8.15 6.73 15.78
N GLY A 255 -7.27 7.05 14.83
CA GLY A 255 -6.21 6.14 14.36
C GLY A 255 -6.65 5.15 13.28
N LEU A 256 -7.93 4.76 13.23
CA LEU A 256 -8.47 3.86 12.20
C LEU A 256 -8.57 4.57 10.86
N ARG A 257 -7.87 4.05 9.85
CA ARG A 257 -7.97 4.51 8.45
C ARG A 257 -8.71 3.48 7.62
N LEU A 258 -9.77 3.93 6.96
CA LEU A 258 -10.60 3.09 6.10
C LEU A 258 -10.40 3.48 4.64
N ILE A 259 -10.47 2.49 3.76
CA ILE A 259 -10.56 2.68 2.30
C ILE A 259 -11.86 2.05 1.82
N ALA A 260 -12.70 2.86 1.19
CA ALA A 260 -13.94 2.42 0.55
C ALA A 260 -13.83 2.60 -0.95
N VAL A 261 -14.13 1.56 -1.72
CA VAL A 261 -14.17 1.62 -3.19
C VAL A 261 -15.56 1.19 -3.65
N VAL A 262 -16.18 2.00 -4.50
CA VAL A 262 -17.40 1.67 -5.24
C VAL A 262 -17.18 1.89 -6.73
N LEU A 263 -17.65 0.95 -7.55
CA LEU A 263 -17.59 0.99 -9.01
C LEU A 263 -19.00 0.87 -9.58
N GLY A 264 -19.30 1.64 -10.62
CA GLY A 264 -20.54 1.48 -11.37
C GLY A 264 -21.79 2.13 -10.77
N GLU A 265 -21.64 3.12 -9.90
CA GLU A 265 -22.78 3.81 -9.27
C GLU A 265 -23.61 4.61 -10.28
N PRO A 266 -24.93 4.77 -10.08
CA PRO A 266 -25.80 5.40 -11.06
C PRO A 266 -25.59 6.91 -11.19
N ASN A 267 -25.17 7.58 -10.10
CA ASN A 267 -24.95 9.03 -10.08
C ASN A 267 -24.05 9.46 -8.92
N THR A 268 -23.53 10.70 -8.99
CA THR A 268 -22.68 11.32 -7.97
C THR A 268 -23.30 11.36 -6.56
N LYS A 269 -24.61 11.59 -6.45
CA LYS A 269 -25.29 11.68 -5.14
C LYS A 269 -25.30 10.32 -4.46
N THR A 270 -25.75 9.28 -5.16
CA THR A 270 -25.78 7.90 -4.66
C THR A 270 -24.37 7.41 -4.30
N ARG A 271 -23.40 7.56 -5.20
CA ARG A 271 -21.99 7.22 -4.95
C ARG A 271 -21.45 7.82 -3.65
N ASN A 272 -21.69 9.12 -3.44
CA ASN A 272 -21.21 9.79 -2.24
C ASN A 272 -21.94 9.29 -0.98
N SER A 273 -23.25 9.09 -1.04
CA SER A 273 -24.02 8.59 0.11
C SER A 273 -23.66 7.16 0.48
N GLU A 274 -23.46 6.27 -0.49
CA GLU A 274 -23.10 4.86 -0.23
C GLU A 274 -21.70 4.76 0.38
N VAL A 275 -20.72 5.51 -0.15
CA VAL A 275 -19.38 5.56 0.44
C VAL A 275 -19.39 6.16 1.86
N SER A 276 -20.17 7.22 2.11
CA SER A 276 -20.34 7.75 3.47
C SER A 276 -20.97 6.73 4.40
N ALA A 277 -22.01 6.00 3.96
CA ALA A 277 -22.64 4.94 4.75
C ALA A 277 -21.67 3.79 5.06
N MET A 278 -20.82 3.39 4.11
CA MET A 278 -19.76 2.40 4.35
C MET A 278 -18.79 2.86 5.44
N PHE A 279 -18.34 4.11 5.40
CA PHE A 279 -17.48 4.64 6.45
C PHE A 279 -18.20 4.77 7.80
N ASP A 280 -19.42 5.28 7.82
CA ASP A 280 -20.20 5.43 9.06
C ASP A 280 -20.46 4.07 9.71
N TYR A 281 -20.77 3.05 8.90
CA TYR A 281 -20.86 1.66 9.36
C TYR A 281 -19.56 1.25 10.04
N ALA A 282 -18.42 1.30 9.35
CA ALA A 282 -17.17 0.81 9.92
C ALA A 282 -16.71 1.61 11.15
N PHE A 283 -16.82 2.94 11.15
CA PHE A 283 -16.48 3.75 12.33
C PHE A 283 -17.45 3.53 13.50
N SER A 284 -18.70 3.13 13.24
CA SER A 284 -19.65 2.77 14.31
C SER A 284 -19.36 1.38 14.88
N GLN A 285 -18.99 0.42 14.04
CA GLN A 285 -18.88 -0.99 14.41
C GLN A 285 -17.49 -1.42 14.82
N TYR A 286 -16.42 -0.74 14.41
CA TYR A 286 -15.05 -1.17 14.62
C TYR A 286 -14.21 -0.13 15.38
N ALA A 287 -13.19 -0.63 16.07
CA ALA A 287 -12.18 0.17 16.72
C ALA A 287 -10.82 -0.53 16.63
N LEU A 288 -9.75 0.23 16.79
CA LEU A 288 -8.40 -0.31 16.93
C LEU A 288 -8.12 -0.62 18.41
N LEU A 289 -7.73 -1.86 18.70
CA LEU A 289 -7.20 -2.25 19.99
C LEU A 289 -5.67 -2.29 19.91
N PRO A 290 -4.95 -1.47 20.68
CA PRO A 290 -3.48 -1.49 20.70
C PRO A 290 -2.96 -2.75 21.39
N ILE A 291 -2.05 -3.47 20.74
CA ILE A 291 -1.34 -4.62 21.30
C ILE A 291 0.05 -4.21 21.78
N TYR A 292 0.80 -3.46 20.96
CA TYR A 292 2.10 -2.90 21.31
C TYR A 292 2.23 -1.46 20.78
N GLN A 293 2.85 -0.59 21.56
CA GLN A 293 3.26 0.74 21.11
C GLN A 293 4.57 0.69 20.33
N ALA A 294 4.84 1.70 19.51
CA ALA A 294 6.13 1.81 18.83
C ALA A 294 7.28 1.85 19.85
N GLY A 295 8.32 1.05 19.61
CA GLY A 295 9.48 0.89 20.48
C GLY A 295 9.28 -0.09 21.64
N GLU A 296 8.07 -0.57 21.88
CA GLU A 296 7.79 -1.50 22.97
C GLU A 296 8.40 -2.89 22.69
N THR A 297 8.96 -3.50 23.73
CA THR A 297 9.58 -4.82 23.66
C THR A 297 8.54 -5.92 23.51
N ILE A 298 8.61 -6.66 22.41
CA ILE A 298 7.73 -7.81 22.14
C ILE A 298 8.32 -9.08 22.74
N GLY A 299 9.65 -9.24 22.67
CA GLY A 299 10.34 -10.42 23.19
C GLY A 299 11.83 -10.42 22.88
N LYS A 300 12.51 -11.52 23.21
CA LYS A 300 13.96 -11.67 23.01
C LYS A 300 14.28 -12.98 22.30
N VAL A 301 15.23 -12.93 21.38
CA VAL A 301 15.76 -14.10 20.66
C VAL A 301 17.24 -14.26 20.97
N LYS A 302 17.71 -15.49 21.23
CA LYS A 302 19.13 -15.74 21.50
C LYS A 302 19.94 -15.62 20.21
N VAL A 303 21.11 -15.01 20.28
CA VAL A 303 22.01 -14.86 19.13
C VAL A 303 23.28 -15.67 19.35
N GLN A 304 23.53 -16.61 18.44
CA GLN A 304 24.74 -17.42 18.41
C GLN A 304 25.85 -16.70 17.66
N LYS A 305 27.05 -16.73 18.26
CA LYS A 305 28.27 -16.17 17.68
C LYS A 305 28.16 -14.68 17.32
N GLY A 306 27.23 -13.95 17.93
CA GLY A 306 27.05 -12.51 17.73
C GLY A 306 27.76 -11.67 18.79
N MET A 307 28.09 -10.42 18.44
CA MET A 307 28.62 -9.44 19.36
C MET A 307 27.69 -9.22 20.56
N SER A 308 26.38 -9.26 20.33
CA SER A 308 25.37 -9.45 21.40
C SER A 308 24.96 -10.92 21.50
N ALA A 309 24.65 -11.38 22.71
CA ALA A 309 24.15 -12.73 22.97
C ALA A 309 22.62 -12.84 22.78
N GLN A 310 21.92 -11.71 22.69
CA GLN A 310 20.47 -11.64 22.50
C GLN A 310 20.12 -10.48 21.57
N LEU A 311 19.05 -10.67 20.79
CA LEU A 311 18.38 -9.65 20.02
C LEU A 311 17.04 -9.38 20.70
N GLU A 312 16.82 -8.13 21.08
CA GLU A 312 15.51 -7.67 21.53
C GLU A 312 14.65 -7.35 20.31
N LEU A 313 13.45 -7.94 20.23
CA LEU A 313 12.48 -7.62 19.21
C LEU A 313 11.55 -6.56 19.76
N THR A 314 11.49 -5.43 19.06
CA THR A 314 10.62 -4.30 19.39
C THR A 314 9.62 -4.04 18.28
N ALA A 315 8.49 -3.44 18.61
CA ALA A 315 7.53 -3.00 17.63
C ALA A 315 8.07 -1.77 16.87
N ALA A 316 8.41 -1.92 15.59
CA ALA A 316 8.90 -0.80 14.77
C ALA A 316 7.86 0.31 14.57
N LYS A 317 6.58 -0.06 14.62
CA LYS A 317 5.39 0.81 14.56
C LYS A 317 4.33 0.30 15.53
N PRO A 318 3.31 1.09 15.91
CA PRO A 318 2.23 0.59 16.74
C PRO A 318 1.56 -0.63 16.10
N LEU A 319 1.38 -1.70 16.88
CA LEU A 319 0.71 -2.91 16.44
C LEU A 319 -0.72 -2.89 16.99
N ASN A 320 -1.66 -2.55 16.11
CA ASN A 320 -3.08 -2.45 16.45
C ASN A 320 -3.87 -3.53 15.73
N VAL A 321 -4.88 -4.07 16.39
CA VAL A 321 -5.82 -5.01 15.77
C VAL A 321 -7.19 -4.37 15.60
N LEU A 322 -7.78 -4.57 14.43
CA LEU A 322 -9.16 -4.17 14.16
C LEU A 322 -10.11 -5.15 14.86
N VAL A 323 -10.95 -4.64 15.74
CA VAL A 323 -11.96 -5.44 16.44
C VAL A 323 -13.32 -4.78 16.32
N LYS A 324 -14.39 -5.59 16.36
CA LYS A 324 -15.75 -5.05 16.54
C LYS A 324 -15.84 -4.40 17.93
N LYS A 325 -16.51 -3.26 18.03
CA LYS A 325 -16.76 -2.58 19.30
C LYS A 325 -17.57 -3.51 20.21
N GLY A 326 -17.21 -3.53 21.49
CA GLY A 326 -17.81 -4.43 22.49
C GLY A 326 -17.09 -5.76 22.67
N VAL A 327 -16.11 -6.09 21.82
CA VAL A 327 -15.19 -7.21 22.07
C VAL A 327 -14.40 -6.94 23.36
N LYS A 328 -14.40 -7.91 24.28
CA LYS A 328 -13.66 -7.82 25.54
C LYS A 328 -12.17 -8.00 25.26
N GLN A 329 -11.33 -7.16 25.86
CA GLN A 329 -9.87 -7.23 25.67
C GLN A 329 -9.30 -8.60 26.05
N ASP A 330 -9.86 -9.27 27.06
CA ASP A 330 -9.43 -10.61 27.51
C ASP A 330 -9.65 -11.73 26.47
N SER A 331 -10.51 -11.50 25.47
CA SER A 331 -10.70 -12.45 24.35
C SER A 331 -9.56 -12.40 23.32
N ILE A 332 -8.73 -11.35 23.40
CA ILE A 332 -7.59 -11.13 22.52
C ILE A 332 -6.32 -11.64 23.20
N THR A 333 -5.63 -12.56 22.53
CA THR A 333 -4.34 -13.09 22.99
C THR A 333 -3.33 -13.00 21.86
N HIS A 334 -2.04 -12.98 22.18
CA HIS A 334 -0.98 -12.90 21.17
C HIS A 334 0.19 -13.81 21.51
N LYS A 335 0.89 -14.27 20.47
CA LYS A 335 2.05 -15.16 20.59
C LYS A 335 3.15 -14.74 19.63
N LEU A 336 4.35 -14.59 20.18
CA LEU A 336 5.57 -14.44 19.39
C LEU A 336 5.96 -15.79 18.79
N ILE A 337 6.09 -15.83 17.46
CA ILE A 337 6.64 -16.96 16.71
C ILE A 337 7.96 -16.51 16.09
N ALA A 338 9.07 -16.89 16.72
CA ALA A 338 10.42 -16.60 16.25
C ALA A 338 11.34 -17.82 16.51
N PRO A 339 12.45 -17.97 15.78
CA PRO A 339 13.44 -19.00 16.05
C PRO A 339 13.98 -18.89 17.48
N GLU A 340 14.25 -20.02 18.15
CA GLU A 340 14.86 -19.99 19.50
C GLU A 340 16.26 -19.36 19.48
N LYS A 341 16.99 -19.54 18.38
CA LYS A 341 18.37 -19.09 18.20
C LYS A 341 18.57 -18.58 16.76
N LEU A 342 19.24 -17.44 16.63
CA LEU A 342 19.67 -16.87 15.36
C LEU A 342 21.19 -16.89 15.25
N ALA A 343 21.73 -17.12 14.07
CA ALA A 343 23.17 -17.01 13.82
C ALA A 343 23.53 -15.60 13.35
N ALA A 344 24.61 -15.02 13.88
CA ALA A 344 25.17 -13.78 13.36
C ALA A 344 25.90 -13.98 12.01
N PRO A 345 25.90 -12.97 11.11
CA PRO A 345 25.44 -11.60 11.33
C PRO A 345 23.93 -11.47 11.11
N ILE A 346 23.31 -10.57 11.86
CA ILE A 346 21.92 -10.15 11.68
C ILE A 346 21.94 -8.71 11.17
N LYS A 347 21.12 -8.41 10.16
CA LYS A 347 20.98 -7.05 9.63
C LYS A 347 19.70 -6.39 10.12
N ALA A 348 19.76 -5.10 10.41
CA ALA A 348 18.58 -4.29 10.69
C ALA A 348 17.57 -4.44 9.53
N GLY A 349 16.30 -4.59 9.86
CA GLY A 349 15.23 -4.84 8.88
C GLY A 349 15.12 -6.30 8.42
N GLN A 350 16.03 -7.19 8.80
CA GLN A 350 15.90 -8.62 8.51
C GLN A 350 14.68 -9.20 9.23
N THR A 351 13.80 -9.89 8.51
CA THR A 351 12.66 -10.61 9.10
C THR A 351 13.15 -11.72 10.03
N ILE A 352 12.72 -11.66 11.29
CA ILE A 352 13.11 -12.61 12.35
C ILE A 352 11.98 -13.57 12.68
N GLY A 353 10.74 -13.09 12.67
CA GLY A 353 9.58 -13.87 13.06
C GLY A 353 8.30 -13.08 12.87
N LYS A 354 7.26 -13.49 13.57
CA LYS A 354 5.96 -12.82 13.54
C LYS A 354 5.30 -12.81 14.92
N LEU A 355 4.48 -11.79 15.16
CA LEU A 355 3.52 -11.77 16.25
C LEU A 355 2.17 -12.23 15.68
N VAL A 356 1.62 -13.33 16.19
CA VAL A 356 0.29 -13.81 15.81
C VAL A 356 -0.70 -13.40 16.88
N VAL A 357 -1.76 -12.70 16.50
CA VAL A 357 -2.85 -12.30 17.39
C VAL A 357 -4.06 -13.19 17.15
N TYR A 358 -4.69 -13.62 18.23
CA TYR A 358 -5.85 -14.50 18.24
C TYR A 358 -7.02 -13.81 18.92
N GLN A 359 -8.23 -14.07 18.42
CA GLN A 359 -9.48 -13.78 19.09
C GLN A 359 -10.23 -15.11 19.27
N ASP A 360 -10.58 -15.46 20.52
CA ASP A 360 -11.30 -16.69 20.84
C ASP A 360 -10.65 -17.96 20.23
N GLY A 361 -9.31 -17.98 20.21
CA GLY A 361 -8.50 -19.08 19.68
C GLY A 361 -8.35 -19.10 18.14
N ARG A 362 -9.02 -18.21 17.40
CA ARG A 362 -8.85 -18.06 15.94
C ARG A 362 -7.83 -16.97 15.65
N THR A 363 -6.95 -17.19 14.67
CA THR A 363 -5.99 -16.18 14.24
C THR A 363 -6.72 -14.98 13.64
N LEU A 364 -6.54 -13.82 14.25
CA LEU A 364 -7.12 -12.56 13.79
C LEU A 364 -6.19 -11.87 12.79
N THR A 365 -4.91 -11.74 13.12
CA THR A 365 -3.90 -11.14 12.24
C THR A 365 -2.48 -11.55 12.63
N GLU A 366 -1.52 -11.27 11.74
CA GLU A 366 -0.11 -11.52 11.94
C GLU A 366 0.70 -10.26 11.61
N PHE A 367 1.65 -9.91 12.48
CA PHE A 367 2.60 -8.83 12.26
C PHE A 367 3.99 -9.41 12.04
N GLU A 368 4.61 -9.12 10.89
CA GLU A 368 6.02 -9.45 10.68
C GLU A 368 6.90 -8.63 11.62
N LEU A 369 7.89 -9.30 12.22
CA LEU A 369 8.85 -8.69 13.13
C LEU A 369 10.24 -8.74 12.51
N THR A 370 10.87 -7.58 12.43
CA THR A 370 12.21 -7.41 11.87
C THR A 370 13.23 -7.08 12.96
N ALA A 371 14.52 -7.30 12.68
CA ALA A 371 15.58 -6.94 13.59
C ALA A 371 15.70 -5.41 13.69
N PRO A 372 15.64 -4.81 14.90
CA PRO A 372 15.75 -3.36 15.05
C PRO A 372 17.17 -2.82 14.83
N ALA A 373 18.20 -3.68 14.88
CA ALA A 373 19.59 -3.28 14.72
C ALA A 373 20.45 -4.42 14.16
N ASP A 374 21.61 -4.04 13.61
CA ASP A 374 22.65 -4.98 13.20
C ASP A 374 23.26 -5.71 14.41
N ILE A 375 23.53 -7.01 14.26
CA ILE A 375 24.37 -7.77 15.19
C ILE A 375 25.47 -8.46 14.38
N ASP A 376 26.68 -7.93 14.47
CA ASP A 376 27.85 -8.53 13.85
C ASP A 376 28.30 -9.82 14.52
N LYS A 377 29.14 -10.59 13.82
CA LYS A 377 29.80 -11.76 14.40
C LYS A 377 30.73 -11.33 15.54
N ALA A 378 30.69 -12.08 16.64
CA ALA A 378 31.66 -11.94 17.70
C ALA A 378 33.06 -12.34 17.21
N GLY A 379 34.05 -11.49 17.49
CA GLY A 379 35.45 -11.84 17.31
C GLY A 379 35.90 -12.98 18.21
N TRP A 380 37.00 -13.65 17.85
CA TRP A 380 37.55 -14.79 18.57
C TRP A 380 37.80 -14.50 20.07
N TRP A 381 38.33 -13.31 20.39
CA TRP A 381 38.55 -12.88 21.77
C TRP A 381 37.25 -12.77 22.59
N THR A 382 36.16 -12.31 21.99
CA THR A 382 34.85 -12.19 22.65
C THR A 382 34.25 -13.56 22.91
N LEU A 383 34.40 -14.50 21.96
CA LEU A 383 33.96 -15.88 22.13
C LEU A 383 34.79 -16.62 23.18
N PHE A 384 36.11 -16.42 23.19
CA PHE A 384 37.01 -16.99 24.18
C PHE A 384 36.67 -16.49 25.59
N LYS A 385 36.50 -15.18 25.79
CA LYS A 385 36.09 -14.60 27.08
C LYS A 385 34.75 -15.17 27.57
N ARG A 386 33.74 -15.30 26.70
CA ARG A 386 32.44 -15.89 27.07
C ARG A 386 32.56 -17.36 27.46
N THR A 387 33.37 -18.12 26.74
CA THR A 387 33.59 -19.55 27.02
C THR A 387 34.37 -19.74 28.33
N ALA A 388 35.43 -18.95 28.54
CA ALA A 388 36.19 -18.95 29.78
C ALA A 388 35.32 -18.52 30.98
N ALA A 389 34.51 -17.47 30.85
CA ALA A 389 33.59 -17.06 31.91
C ALA A 389 32.61 -18.18 32.27
N HIS A 390 32.07 -18.90 31.28
CA HIS A 390 31.23 -20.08 31.51
C HIS A 390 31.96 -21.29 32.11
N LEU A 391 33.28 -21.37 31.99
CA LEU A 391 34.09 -22.45 32.58
C LEU A 391 34.56 -22.12 34.00
N PHE A 392 34.71 -20.84 34.34
CA PHE A 392 35.27 -20.39 35.62
C PHE A 392 34.24 -19.78 36.60
N PHE A 393 33.00 -19.52 36.17
CA PHE A 393 31.95 -18.90 37.01
C PHE A 393 30.60 -19.64 37.02
N VAL A 394 30.58 -20.97 36.84
CA VAL A 394 29.37 -21.77 37.08
C VAL A 394 29.30 -22.17 38.55
N ASP A 395 28.68 -21.29 39.34
CA ASP A 395 27.71 -21.54 40.42
C ASP A 395 27.68 -20.32 41.35
N SER A 396 26.78 -19.38 41.07
CA SER A 396 26.19 -18.43 42.01
C SER A 396 24.86 -17.94 41.46
#